data_AF-A0A357YAH9-F1
#
_entry.id   AF-A0A357YAH9-F1
#
_cell.length_a   1.000
_cell.length_b   1.000
_cell.length_c   1.000
_cell.angle_alpha   90.00
_cell.angle_beta   90.00
_cell.angle_gamma   90.00
#
_symmetry.space_group_name_H-M   'P 1'
#
loop_
_entity.id
_entity.type
_entity.pdbx_description
1 polymer ?
#
loop_
_entity_poly.entity_id
_entity_poly.type
_entity_poly.pdbx_seq_one_letter_code
_entity_poly.pdbx_strand_id
1 'polypeptide(L)' 'PTIGIGAGVQCDGQVLVLHDILGLCEKYSPKFVKRYADAAALISGAAGDYIREVKAGTFPGDEHSF' A
#
# COMPACT_ATOMS: atom_id res chain seq x y z
N PRO A 1 -9.19 29.05 -4.45
CA PRO A 1 -8.60 28.02 -3.57
C PRO A 1 -7.41 27.34 -4.27
N THR A 2 -6.32 27.15 -3.52
CA THR A 2 -5.05 26.56 -3.92
C THR A 2 -4.87 25.19 -3.27
N ILE A 3 -4.44 24.19 -4.04
CA ILE A 3 -4.19 22.83 -3.54
C ILE A 3 -2.71 22.52 -3.70
N GLY A 4 -2.03 22.27 -2.58
CA GLY A 4 -0.59 22.05 -2.53
C GLY A 4 -0.19 20.57 -2.52
N ILE A 5 0.93 20.27 -3.19
CA ILE A 5 1.71 19.04 -3.00
C ILE A 5 3.16 19.45 -2.82
N GLY A 6 3.70 19.28 -1.60
CA GLY A 6 5.04 19.79 -1.28
C GLY A 6 5.18 21.31 -1.31
N ALA A 7 4.08 22.06 -1.30
CA ALA A 7 4.05 23.53 -1.34
C ALA A 7 3.96 24.19 0.05
N GLY A 8 4.12 23.40 1.12
CA GLY A 8 3.98 23.85 2.50
C GLY A 8 2.52 24.02 2.93
N VAL A 9 2.34 24.54 4.15
CA VAL A 9 1.02 24.60 4.84
C VAL A 9 0.15 25.79 4.43
N GLN A 10 0.65 26.69 3.57
CA GLN A 10 -0.04 27.93 3.20
C GLN A 10 -1.02 27.78 2.02
N CYS A 11 -1.25 26.56 1.52
CA CYS A 11 -2.32 26.29 0.56
C CYS A 11 -3.67 26.06 1.27
N ASP A 12 -4.77 26.36 0.59
CA ASP A 12 -6.14 26.15 1.11
C ASP A 12 -6.48 24.65 1.31
N GLY A 13 -5.76 23.76 0.64
CA GLY A 13 -5.85 22.31 0.80
C GLY A 13 -4.57 21.60 0.37
N GLN A 14 -4.54 20.28 0.57
CA GLN A 14 -3.37 19.44 0.27
C GLN A 14 -3.78 18.23 -0.59
N VAL A 15 -2.87 17.79 -1.45
CA VAL A 15 -3.02 16.57 -2.25
C VAL A 15 -1.73 15.77 -2.19
N LEU A 16 -1.87 14.44 -2.09
CA LEU A 16 -0.78 13.48 -2.17
C LEU A 16 -1.21 12.31 -3.06
N VAL A 17 -0.26 11.61 -3.66
CA VAL A 17 -0.54 10.39 -4.42
C VAL A 17 -0.89 9.27 -3.45
N LEU A 18 -2.00 8.57 -3.71
CA LEU A 18 -2.48 7.47 -2.86
C LEU A 18 -1.39 6.40 -2.60
N HIS A 19 -0.67 6.01 -3.65
CA HIS A 19 0.41 5.02 -3.56
C HIS A 19 1.52 5.44 -2.60
N ASP A 20 1.85 6.73 -2.56
CA ASP A 20 2.91 7.26 -1.71
C ASP A 20 2.48 7.26 -0.23
N ILE A 21 1.24 7.68 0.06
CA ILE A 21 0.72 7.69 1.44
C ILE A 21 0.48 6.27 1.98
N LEU A 22 0.14 5.32 1.11
CA LEU A 22 -0.01 3.91 1.47
C LEU A 22 1.33 3.16 1.52
N GLY A 23 2.41 3.77 1.07
CA GLY A 23 3.72 3.15 1.08
C GLY A 23 3.84 1.96 0.15
N LEU A 24 3.22 2.01 -1.04
CA LEU A 24 3.29 0.94 -2.04
C LEU A 24 4.62 0.91 -2.80
N CYS A 25 5.37 2.02 -2.82
CA CYS A 25 6.69 2.12 -3.44
C CYS A 25 7.78 2.13 -2.38
N GLU A 26 8.50 1.02 -2.21
CA GLU A 26 9.58 0.91 -1.19
C GLU A 26 10.84 1.71 -1.55
N LYS A 27 11.15 1.84 -2.86
CA LYS A 27 12.43 2.42 -3.32
C LYS A 27 12.46 3.94 -3.33
N TYR A 28 11.32 4.61 -3.31
CA TYR A 28 11.26 6.06 -3.45
C TYR A 28 10.03 6.62 -2.73
N SER A 29 10.27 7.46 -1.72
CA SER A 29 9.25 8.29 -1.09
C SER A 29 9.71 9.74 -1.10
N PRO A 30 9.02 10.64 -1.82
CA PRO A 30 9.37 12.06 -1.85
C PRO A 30 9.37 12.66 -0.44
N LYS A 31 10.28 13.60 -0.14
CA LYS A 31 10.42 14.20 1.19
C LYS A 31 9.16 14.86 1.75
N PHE A 32 8.25 15.30 0.88
CA PHE A 32 6.98 15.94 1.27
C PHE A 32 5.87 14.94 1.60
N VAL A 33 6.11 13.63 1.40
CA VAL A 33 5.13 12.59 1.69
C VAL A 33 5.30 12.13 3.14
N LYS A 34 4.19 12.10 3.89
CA LYS A 34 4.07 11.31 5.10
C LYS A 34 3.46 9.95 4.73
N ARG A 35 4.17 8.86 5.02
CA ARG A 35 3.60 7.50 4.92
C ARG A 35 2.63 7.28 6.08
N TYR A 36 1.43 6.81 5.76
CA TYR A 36 0.39 6.45 6.72
C TYR A 36 0.24 4.93 6.87
N ALA A 37 0.75 4.15 5.91
CA ALA A 37 0.78 2.70 5.95
C ALA A 37 2.03 2.12 5.28
N ASP A 38 2.25 0.82 5.52
CA ASP A 38 3.22 -0.01 4.81
C ASP A 38 2.51 -1.12 4.01
N ALA A 39 1.75 -0.70 3.00
CA ALA A 39 0.96 -1.62 2.20
C ALA A 39 1.83 -2.55 1.34
N ALA A 40 3.06 -2.15 0.97
CA ALA A 40 3.98 -3.03 0.26
C ALA A 40 4.33 -4.28 1.09
N ALA A 41 4.65 -4.11 2.37
CA ALA A 41 4.91 -5.23 3.27
C ALA A 41 3.66 -6.11 3.47
N LEU A 42 2.48 -5.49 3.66
CA LEU A 42 1.22 -6.20 3.83
C LEU A 42 0.89 -7.07 2.61
N ILE A 43 0.96 -6.50 1.41
CA ILE A 43 0.67 -7.19 0.15
C ILE A 43 1.67 -8.32 -0.08
N SER A 44 2.96 -8.05 0.15
CA SER A 44 4.01 -9.06 -0.01
C SER A 44 3.83 -10.24 0.94
N GLY A 45 3.45 -9.96 2.19
CA GLY A 45 3.12 -10.98 3.18
C GLY A 45 1.92 -11.83 2.75
N ALA A 46 0.81 -11.19 2.38
CA ALA A 46 -0.39 -11.88 1.92
C ALA A 46 -0.14 -12.76 0.67
N ALA A 47 0.63 -12.26 -0.29
CA ALA A 47 1.04 -13.03 -1.46
C ALA A 47 1.91 -14.24 -1.07
N GLY A 48 2.83 -14.07 -0.12
CA GLY A 48 3.65 -15.16 0.42
C GLY A 48 2.83 -16.25 1.11
N ASP A 49 1.87 -15.84 1.93
CA ASP A 49 0.96 -16.77 2.63
C ASP A 49 0.11 -17.58 1.64
N TYR A 50 -0.47 -16.90 0.64
CA TYR A 50 -1.19 -17.57 -0.44
C TYR A 50 -0.32 -18.59 -1.19
N ILE A 51 0.90 -18.19 -1.57
CA ILE A 51 1.84 -19.10 -2.25
C ILE A 51 2.16 -20.32 -1.38
N ARG A 52 2.35 -20.12 -0.07
CA ARG A 52 2.62 -21.20 0.88
C ARG A 52 1.44 -22.16 0.96
N GLU A 53 0.21 -21.66 1.09
CA GLU A 53 -0.98 -22.49 1.21
C GLU A 53 -1.27 -23.28 -0.07
N VAL A 54 -1.10 -22.66 -1.25
CA VAL A 54 -1.20 -23.36 -2.54
C VAL A 54 -0.16 -24.46 -2.66
N LYS A 55 1.11 -24.19 -2.29
CA LYS A 55 2.18 -25.20 -2.34
C LYS A 55 1.99 -26.33 -1.33
N ALA A 56 1.37 -26.03 -0.18
CA ALA A 56 1.02 -27.02 0.83
C ALA A 56 -0.24 -27.83 0.48
N GLY A 57 -1.01 -27.40 -0.53
CA GLY A 57 -2.29 -28.00 -0.88
C GLY A 57 -3.39 -27.75 0.16
N THR A 58 -3.20 -26.78 1.06
CA THR A 58 -4.23 -26.39 2.05
C THR A 58 -5.23 -25.39 1.47
N PHE A 59 -4.85 -24.68 0.41
CA PHE A 59 -5.76 -23.87 -0.40
C PHE A 59 -5.82 -24.42 -1.84
N PRO A 60 -7.00 -24.49 -2.47
CA PRO A 60 -8.32 -24.23 -1.87
C PRO A 60 -8.73 -25.33 -0.89
N GLY A 61 -9.43 -24.95 0.18
CA GLY A 61 -10.15 -25.87 1.05
C GLY A 61 -11.54 -26.21 0.51
N ASP A 62 -12.27 -27.07 1.22
CA ASP A 62 -13.64 -27.47 0.85
C ASP A 62 -14.59 -26.26 0.80
N GLU A 63 -14.41 -25.28 1.70
CA GLU A 63 -15.20 -24.05 1.73
C GLU A 63 -14.95 -23.10 0.54
N HIS A 64 -13.89 -23.37 -0.23
CA HIS A 64 -13.49 -22.63 -1.43
C HIS A 64 -13.64 -23.46 -2.72
N SER A 65 -14.35 -24.60 -2.64
CA SER A 65 -14.56 -25.56 -3.74
C SER A 65 -16.06 -25.86 -3.95
N PHE A 66 -16.46 -26.30 -5.15
CA PHE A 66 -17.85 -26.65 -5.52
C PHE A 66 -18.02 -28.15 -5.76
#